data_AF-A0A523Y9Q0-F1
#
_entry.id   AF-A0A523Y9Q0-F1
#
_cell.length_a   1.000
_cell.length_b   1.000
_cell.length_c   1.000
_cell.angle_alpha   90.00
_cell.angle_beta   90.00
_cell.angle_gamma   90.00
#
_symmetry.space_group_name_H-M   'P 1'
#
loop_
_entity.id
_entity.type
_entity.pdbx_description
1 polymer ?
#
loop_
_entity_poly.entity_id
_entity_poly.type
_entity_poly.pdbx_seq_one_letter_code
_entity_poly.pdbx_strand_id
1 'polypeptide(L)'
;MNQLHIYPTSRALRTVSSHHKEQDGFLPALMRMDEFEHRAILIENKTQIDPLQRILFLREAASFQAFEDLKLNLELVRFFAKSNALFKFFEELAGEQISFETLAEADAYAEFETHLSILERLLENYQSLLDAQGFTDKAFIPGSYRLNEGFLQSYETIEIHLEGYLSHFELELIKKVAQKTELIIHYTTSKFNVKMQERFEEFGIILPNHTHVSFSMTDKKVLTSETNDADINAKLFCVEERQEQIAVAFTQI
;
A
#
# COMPACT_ATOMS: atom_id res chain seq x y z
N MET A 1 -22.73 17.58 7.87
CA MET A 1 -22.03 16.29 7.86
C MET A 1 -20.61 16.52 7.41
N ASN A 2 -19.63 16.32 8.28
CA ASN A 2 -18.23 16.39 7.90
C ASN A 2 -17.79 15.05 7.30
N GLN A 3 -17.67 14.98 5.97
CA GLN A 3 -17.31 13.77 5.24
C GLN A 3 -15.90 13.89 4.65
N LEU A 4 -15.17 12.78 4.71
CA LEU A 4 -13.86 12.64 4.07
C LEU A 4 -13.96 11.65 2.91
N HIS A 5 -13.60 12.07 1.70
CA HIS A 5 -13.49 11.16 0.56
C HIS A 5 -12.02 10.93 0.21
N ILE A 6 -11.67 9.66 0.12
CA ILE A 6 -10.32 9.18 -0.16
C ILE A 6 -10.32 8.59 -1.57
N TYR A 7 -9.38 9.06 -2.38
CA TYR A 7 -9.24 8.64 -3.78
C TYR A 7 -7.85 8.05 -4.04
N PRO A 8 -7.71 7.12 -4.99
CA PRO A 8 -6.48 6.36 -5.17
C PRO A 8 -5.38 7.19 -5.84
N THR A 9 -5.74 8.21 -6.62
CA THR A 9 -4.77 9.01 -7.39
C THR A 9 -5.04 10.51 -7.33
N SER A 10 -3.97 11.30 -7.45
CA SER A 10 -4.07 12.76 -7.62
C SER A 10 -4.85 13.16 -8.88
N ARG A 11 -4.93 12.28 -9.89
CA ARG A 11 -5.77 12.51 -11.06
C ARG A 11 -7.25 12.45 -10.69
N ALA A 12 -7.69 11.40 -10.00
CA ALA A 12 -9.06 11.26 -9.53
C ALA A 12 -9.49 12.45 -8.66
N LEU A 13 -8.64 12.84 -7.70
CA LEU A 13 -8.88 14.03 -6.86
C LEU A 13 -9.10 15.30 -7.67
N ARG A 14 -8.30 15.55 -8.70
CA ARG A 14 -8.45 16.73 -9.56
C ARG A 14 -9.76 16.69 -10.35
N THR A 15 -10.13 15.54 -10.89
CA THR A 15 -11.41 15.37 -11.60
C THR A 15 -12.59 15.70 -10.69
N VAL A 16 -12.66 15.07 -9.51
CA VAL A 16 -13.73 15.30 -8.53
C VAL A 16 -13.75 16.74 -8.03
N SER A 17 -12.58 17.31 -7.73
CA SER A 17 -12.47 18.72 -7.32
C SER A 17 -12.96 19.68 -8.41
N SER A 18 -12.78 19.34 -9.68
CA SER A 18 -13.22 20.20 -10.79
C SER A 18 -14.74 20.18 -10.93
N HIS A 19 -15.36 19.00 -10.79
CA HIS A 19 -16.82 18.88 -10.76
C HIS A 19 -17.46 19.64 -9.58
N HIS A 20 -16.86 19.58 -8.39
CA HIS A 20 -17.40 20.34 -7.25
C HIS A 20 -17.25 21.86 -7.40
N LYS A 21 -16.27 22.37 -8.16
CA LYS A 21 -16.15 23.80 -8.43
C LYS A 21 -17.29 24.35 -9.30
N GLU A 22 -17.98 23.48 -10.03
CA GLU A 22 -19.13 23.83 -10.86
C GLU A 22 -20.43 23.84 -10.05
N GLN A 23 -20.39 23.43 -8.78
CA GLN A 23 -21.54 23.35 -7.88
C GLN A 23 -21.47 24.45 -6.81
N ASP A 24 -22.62 25.01 -6.43
CA ASP A 24 -22.71 25.95 -5.32
C ASP A 24 -22.56 25.20 -3.99
N GLY A 25 -21.38 25.28 -3.35
CA GLY A 25 -21.14 24.64 -2.06
C GLY A 25 -19.69 24.69 -1.58
N PHE A 26 -19.46 24.21 -0.36
CA PHE A 26 -18.11 23.98 0.15
C PHE A 26 -17.54 22.69 -0.44
N LEU A 27 -16.24 22.70 -0.77
CA LEU A 27 -15.54 21.49 -1.21
C LEU A 27 -15.49 20.49 -0.03
N PRO A 28 -15.82 19.20 -0.23
CA PRO A 28 -15.61 18.20 0.81
C PRO A 28 -14.12 18.04 1.14
N ALA A 29 -13.82 17.38 2.26
CA ALA A 29 -12.44 16.99 2.55
C ALA A 29 -12.03 15.86 1.60
N LEU A 30 -10.95 16.09 0.85
CA LEU A 30 -10.44 15.16 -0.15
C LEU A 30 -8.96 14.86 0.14
N MET A 31 -8.56 13.59 0.10
CA MET A 31 -7.14 13.20 0.20
C MET A 31 -6.85 11.90 -0.54
N ARG A 32 -5.57 11.60 -0.72
CA ARG A 32 -5.16 10.28 -1.22
C ARG A 32 -5.04 9.25 -0.09
N MET A 33 -4.99 7.98 -0.47
CA MET A 33 -4.79 6.87 0.47
C MET A 33 -3.51 7.01 1.29
N ASP A 34 -2.38 7.36 0.66
CA ASP A 34 -1.09 7.57 1.36
C ASP A 34 -1.15 8.73 2.37
N GLU A 35 -1.88 9.79 2.03
CA GLU A 35 -2.11 10.93 2.93
C GLU A 35 -3.02 10.55 4.10
N PHE A 36 -4.04 9.74 3.83
CA PHE A 36 -4.95 9.23 4.85
C PHE A 36 -4.20 8.34 5.85
N GLU A 37 -3.46 7.34 5.37
CA GLU A 37 -2.69 6.44 6.23
C GLU A 37 -1.74 7.20 7.13
N HIS A 38 -0.98 8.14 6.57
CA HIS A 38 -0.04 8.96 7.32
C HIS A 38 -0.72 9.78 8.44
N ARG A 39 -1.94 10.28 8.20
CA ARG A 39 -2.71 11.05 9.19
C ARG A 39 -3.47 10.17 10.17
N ALA A 40 -3.89 8.98 9.75
CA ALA A 40 -4.64 8.01 10.54
C ALA A 40 -3.78 7.33 11.60
N ILE A 41 -2.46 7.30 11.42
CA ILE A 41 -1.51 6.71 12.35
C ILE A 41 -0.72 7.78 13.11
N LEU A 42 -0.35 7.46 14.35
CA LEU A 42 0.61 8.23 15.14
C LEU A 42 1.72 7.28 15.58
N ILE A 43 2.95 7.77 15.45
CA ILE A 43 4.16 7.09 15.90
C ILE A 43 4.52 7.69 17.25
N GLU A 44 4.59 6.86 18.28
CA GLU A 44 4.92 7.31 19.64
C GLU A 44 6.43 7.27 19.86
N ASN A 45 6.97 8.35 20.46
CA ASN A 45 8.34 8.43 20.95
C ASN A 45 9.46 8.20 19.92
N LYS A 46 9.13 8.17 18.62
CA LYS A 46 10.09 7.99 17.52
C LYS A 46 9.80 8.96 16.38
N THR A 47 10.84 9.29 15.64
CA THR A 47 10.77 10.15 14.44
C THR A 47 11.02 9.31 13.20
N GLN A 48 10.29 9.56 12.10
CA GLN A 48 10.62 8.91 10.83
C GLN A 48 12.00 9.38 10.35
N ILE A 49 12.86 8.42 10.00
CA ILE A 49 14.21 8.69 9.50
C ILE A 49 14.16 9.40 8.13
N ASP A 50 15.06 10.36 7.90
CA ASP A 50 15.15 11.03 6.60
C ASP A 50 15.80 10.13 5.53
N PRO A 51 15.53 10.36 4.23
CA PRO A 51 15.99 9.47 3.16
C PRO A 51 17.51 9.26 3.08
N LEU A 52 18.33 10.26 3.45
CA LEU A 52 19.78 10.14 3.41
C LEU A 52 20.28 9.33 4.61
N GLN A 53 19.82 9.66 5.82
CA GLN A 53 20.14 8.90 7.03
C GLN A 53 19.70 7.44 6.89
N ARG A 54 18.51 7.20 6.33
CA ARG A 54 17.96 5.88 6.06
C ARG A 54 18.99 4.97 5.38
N ILE A 55 19.62 5.47 4.32
CA ILE A 55 20.59 4.72 3.52
C ILE A 55 21.90 4.51 4.28
N LEU A 56 22.36 5.52 5.04
CA LEU A 56 23.57 5.42 5.85
C LEU A 56 23.42 4.35 6.95
N PHE A 57 22.28 4.33 7.63
CA PHE A 57 21.99 3.36 8.69
C PHE A 57 21.86 1.95 8.13
N LEU A 58 21.19 1.76 6.98
CA LEU A 58 21.12 0.45 6.34
C LEU A 58 22.52 -0.04 5.91
N ARG A 59 23.37 0.86 5.41
CA ARG A 59 24.76 0.53 5.06
C ARG A 59 25.56 0.10 6.29
N GLU A 60 25.38 0.80 7.41
CA GLU A 60 26.01 0.43 8.69
C GLU A 60 25.50 -0.93 9.18
N ALA A 61 24.19 -1.17 9.11
CA ALA A 61 23.56 -2.45 9.45
C ALA A 61 24.07 -3.62 8.60
N ALA A 62 24.51 -3.35 7.38
CA ALA A 62 25.09 -4.32 6.44
C ALA A 62 26.56 -4.64 6.72
N SER A 63 27.19 -4.02 7.73
CA SER A 63 28.60 -4.23 8.08
C SER A 63 28.83 -5.51 8.90
N PHE A 64 28.50 -6.67 8.33
CA PHE A 64 28.77 -7.99 8.92
C PHE A 64 29.23 -9.01 7.86
N GLN A 65 30.04 -9.99 8.26
CA GLN A 65 30.75 -10.87 7.34
C GLN A 65 29.83 -11.61 6.34
N ALA A 66 28.71 -12.17 6.82
CA ALA A 66 27.80 -12.93 5.97
C ALA A 66 27.08 -12.07 4.91
N PHE A 67 27.08 -10.74 5.04
CA PHE A 67 26.48 -9.86 4.04
C PHE A 67 27.18 -9.94 2.68
N GLU A 68 28.47 -10.33 2.65
CA GLU A 68 29.25 -10.49 1.42
C GLU A 68 28.64 -11.53 0.47
N ASP A 69 27.90 -12.52 1.00
CA ASP A 69 27.27 -13.58 0.21
C ASP A 69 26.11 -13.07 -0.67
N LEU A 70 25.48 -11.93 -0.31
CA LEU A 70 24.48 -11.26 -1.16
C LEU A 70 25.11 -10.62 -2.41
N LYS A 71 26.44 -10.56 -2.50
CA LYS A 71 27.19 -9.93 -3.60
C LYS A 71 26.77 -8.46 -3.84
N LEU A 72 26.32 -7.79 -2.78
CA LEU A 72 25.99 -6.36 -2.79
C LEU A 72 27.21 -5.54 -2.39
N ASN A 73 27.47 -4.46 -3.13
CA ASN A 73 28.64 -3.63 -2.90
C ASN A 73 28.34 -2.54 -1.86
N LEU A 74 29.10 -2.52 -0.76
CA LEU A 74 28.99 -1.55 0.34
C LEU A 74 29.69 -0.20 0.06
N GLU A 75 30.36 -0.05 -1.09
CA GLU A 75 30.83 1.24 -1.58
C GLU A 75 29.61 2.17 -1.72
N LEU A 76 29.68 3.29 -1.03
CA LEU A 76 28.53 4.16 -0.77
C LEU A 76 27.72 4.45 -2.05
N VAL A 77 28.37 4.89 -3.14
CA VAL A 77 27.70 5.23 -4.41
C VAL A 77 26.94 4.05 -5.02
N ARG A 78 27.50 2.84 -4.94
CA ARG A 78 26.86 1.63 -5.46
C ARG A 78 25.73 1.16 -4.55
N PHE A 79 25.90 1.30 -3.24
CA PHE A 79 24.89 0.95 -2.25
C PHE A 79 23.66 1.86 -2.36
N PHE A 80 23.84 3.16 -2.60
CA PHE A 80 22.74 4.11 -2.85
C PHE A 80 21.78 3.64 -3.96
N ALA A 81 22.31 3.07 -5.05
CA ALA A 81 21.49 2.60 -6.17
C ALA A 81 20.73 1.29 -5.86
N LYS A 82 21.19 0.51 -4.88
CA LYS A 82 20.66 -0.83 -4.58
C LYS A 82 19.82 -0.89 -3.31
N SER A 83 20.05 0.02 -2.35
CA SER A 83 19.34 0.07 -1.07
C SER A 83 17.82 0.19 -1.22
N ASN A 84 17.35 0.87 -2.27
CA ASN A 84 15.92 0.98 -2.55
C ASN A 84 15.23 -0.37 -2.75
N ALA A 85 15.91 -1.36 -3.32
CA ALA A 85 15.34 -2.70 -3.48
C ALA A 85 15.19 -3.42 -2.13
N LEU A 86 16.18 -3.28 -1.24
CA LEU A 86 16.13 -3.83 0.12
C LEU A 86 15.01 -3.19 0.93
N PHE A 87 14.89 -1.86 0.89
CA PHE A 87 13.82 -1.16 1.58
C PHE A 87 12.44 -1.57 1.09
N LYS A 88 12.23 -1.63 -0.23
CA LYS A 88 10.96 -2.09 -0.79
C LYS A 88 10.62 -3.51 -0.37
N PHE A 89 11.60 -4.41 -0.41
CA PHE A 89 11.41 -5.78 0.06
C PHE A 89 10.94 -5.82 1.52
N PHE A 90 11.59 -5.08 2.43
CA PHE A 90 11.18 -5.01 3.83
C PHE A 90 9.81 -4.35 4.02
N GLU A 91 9.53 -3.28 3.29
CA GLU A 91 8.23 -2.59 3.30
C GLU A 91 7.10 -3.52 2.80
N GLU A 92 7.34 -4.31 1.75
CA GLU A 92 6.38 -5.28 1.21
C GLU A 92 6.09 -6.41 2.20
N LEU A 93 7.12 -6.97 2.85
CA LEU A 93 6.94 -7.97 3.89
C LEU A 93 6.13 -7.43 5.07
N ALA A 94 6.47 -6.22 5.54
CA ALA A 94 5.76 -5.60 6.63
C ALA A 94 4.30 -5.27 6.27
N GLY A 95 4.06 -4.79 5.05
CA GLY A 95 2.72 -4.49 4.53
C GLY A 95 1.85 -5.74 4.39
N GLU A 96 2.41 -6.84 3.91
CA GLU A 96 1.71 -8.13 3.80
C GLU A 96 1.70 -8.93 5.11
N GLN A 97 2.36 -8.45 6.16
CA GLN A 97 2.51 -9.12 7.46
C GLN A 97 3.14 -10.52 7.36
N ILE A 98 4.10 -10.66 6.45
CA ILE A 98 4.83 -11.91 6.20
C ILE A 98 6.18 -11.86 6.92
N SER A 99 6.48 -12.89 7.69
CA SER A 99 7.77 -13.05 8.37
C SER A 99 8.80 -13.75 7.48
N PHE A 100 10.08 -13.66 7.84
CA PHE A 100 11.15 -14.37 7.11
C PHE A 100 11.00 -15.88 7.23
N GLU A 101 10.53 -16.39 8.37
CA GLU A 101 10.24 -17.82 8.55
C GLU A 101 9.14 -18.28 7.60
N THR A 102 8.08 -17.48 7.44
CA THR A 102 6.99 -17.79 6.50
C THR A 102 7.49 -17.85 5.05
N LEU A 103 8.39 -16.94 4.67
CA LEU A 103 9.02 -16.98 3.34
C LEU A 103 9.91 -18.22 3.16
N ALA A 104 10.70 -18.56 4.16
CA ALA A 104 11.59 -19.72 4.11
C ALA A 104 10.79 -21.03 4.02
N GLU A 105 9.66 -21.14 4.72
CA GLU A 105 8.75 -22.29 4.61
C GLU A 105 8.10 -22.41 3.23
N ALA A 106 7.86 -21.29 2.55
CA ALA A 106 7.33 -21.26 1.18
C ALA A 106 8.39 -21.61 0.12
N ASP A 107 9.69 -21.54 0.46
CA ASP A 107 10.80 -21.91 -0.41
C ASP A 107 11.03 -23.43 -0.40
N ALA A 108 10.20 -24.15 -1.17
CA ALA A 108 10.21 -25.62 -1.24
C ALA A 108 11.57 -26.25 -1.61
N TYR A 109 12.47 -25.49 -2.22
CA TYR A 109 13.80 -25.94 -2.64
C TYR A 109 14.94 -25.41 -1.75
N ALA A 110 14.62 -24.61 -0.72
CA ALA A 110 15.59 -23.93 0.14
C ALA A 110 16.69 -23.20 -0.65
N GLU A 111 16.36 -22.68 -1.84
CA GLU A 111 17.30 -21.99 -2.72
C GLU A 111 17.76 -20.65 -2.12
N PHE A 112 16.90 -20.02 -1.34
CA PHE A 112 17.10 -18.67 -0.80
C PHE A 112 17.34 -18.63 0.70
N GLU A 113 17.37 -19.77 1.40
CA GLU A 113 17.51 -19.84 2.87
C GLU A 113 18.67 -18.98 3.40
N THR A 114 19.86 -19.10 2.79
CA THR A 114 21.03 -18.29 3.17
C THR A 114 20.78 -16.79 2.93
N HIS A 115 20.19 -16.41 1.79
CA HIS A 115 19.92 -15.01 1.47
C HIS A 115 18.87 -14.42 2.42
N LEU A 116 17.82 -15.17 2.74
CA LEU A 116 16.76 -14.75 3.67
C LEU A 116 17.31 -14.52 5.07
N SER A 117 18.14 -15.43 5.60
CA SER A 117 18.76 -15.24 6.92
C SER A 117 19.68 -14.02 6.99
N ILE A 118 20.40 -13.70 5.90
CA ILE A 118 21.22 -12.48 5.83
C ILE A 118 20.32 -11.23 5.81
N LEU A 119 19.22 -11.26 5.05
CA LEU A 119 18.28 -10.14 4.96
C LEU A 119 17.53 -9.90 6.27
N GLU A 120 17.16 -10.96 6.97
CA GLU A 120 16.56 -10.90 8.30
C GLU A 120 17.51 -10.24 9.29
N ARG A 121 18.75 -10.74 9.38
CA ARG A 121 19.79 -10.15 10.23
C ARG A 121 20.08 -8.69 9.88
N LEU A 122 20.05 -8.34 8.59
CA LEU A 122 20.19 -6.95 8.14
C LEU A 122 19.07 -6.07 8.69
N LEU A 123 17.82 -6.55 8.63
CA LEU A 123 16.66 -5.83 9.14
C LEU A 123 16.74 -5.64 10.66
N GLU A 124 17.14 -6.66 11.41
CA GLU A 124 17.34 -6.60 12.87
C GLU A 124 18.43 -5.60 13.28
N ASN A 125 19.58 -5.65 12.60
CA ASN A 125 20.67 -4.69 12.83
C ASN A 125 20.19 -3.26 12.53
N TYR A 126 19.46 -3.08 11.43
CA TYR A 126 18.92 -1.79 11.02
C TYR A 126 17.93 -1.25 12.06
N GLN A 127 17.00 -2.09 12.53
CA GLN A 127 16.06 -1.73 13.59
C GLN A 127 16.78 -1.28 14.87
N SER A 128 17.82 -2.02 15.27
CA SER A 128 18.62 -1.70 16.47
C SER A 128 19.29 -0.33 16.38
N LEU A 129 19.83 0.02 15.19
CA LEU A 129 20.43 1.33 14.96
C LEU A 129 19.40 2.47 15.01
N LEU A 130 18.21 2.25 14.43
CA LEU A 130 17.11 3.22 14.49
C LEU A 130 16.65 3.45 15.93
N ASP A 131 16.44 2.38 16.67
CA ASP A 131 15.94 2.43 18.05
C ASP A 131 16.91 3.15 18.97
N ALA A 132 18.23 2.93 18.80
CA ALA A 132 19.27 3.62 19.55
C ALA A 132 19.27 5.15 19.35
N GLN A 133 18.73 5.63 18.23
CA GLN A 133 18.68 7.06 17.88
C GLN A 133 17.27 7.65 17.95
N GLY A 134 16.28 6.88 18.42
CA GLY A 134 14.88 7.33 18.49
C GLY A 134 14.23 7.50 17.11
N PHE A 135 14.70 6.76 16.11
CA PHE A 135 14.14 6.75 14.77
C PHE A 135 13.22 5.56 14.52
N THR A 136 12.41 5.66 13.47
CA THR A 136 11.66 4.55 12.88
C THR A 136 11.66 4.65 11.36
N ASP A 137 11.30 3.56 10.71
CA ASP A 137 11.22 3.42 9.26
C ASP A 137 9.85 2.88 8.87
N LYS A 138 9.44 3.09 7.61
CA LYS A 138 8.20 2.56 7.05
C LYS A 138 8.04 1.06 7.27
N ALA A 139 9.13 0.30 7.13
CA ALA A 139 9.12 -1.15 7.34
C ALA A 139 8.71 -1.57 8.77
N PHE A 140 8.81 -0.68 9.77
CA PHE A 140 8.48 -0.99 11.16
C PHE A 140 7.15 -0.37 11.62
N ILE A 141 6.52 0.48 10.81
CA ILE A 141 5.24 1.12 11.14
C ILE A 141 4.13 0.09 11.38
N PRO A 142 3.95 -0.96 10.55
CA PRO A 142 2.89 -1.94 10.77
C PRO A 142 2.91 -2.61 12.15
N GLY A 143 4.11 -2.78 12.73
CA GLY A 143 4.30 -3.36 14.06
C GLY A 143 4.22 -2.36 15.23
N SER A 144 4.25 -1.04 14.96
CA SER A 144 4.31 -0.02 16.02
C SER A 144 3.64 1.29 15.61
N TYR A 145 2.33 1.36 15.82
CA TYR A 145 1.55 2.58 15.64
C TYR A 145 0.35 2.62 16.60
N ARG A 146 -0.18 3.83 16.83
CA ARG A 146 -1.53 4.02 17.37
C ARG A 146 -2.41 4.76 16.37
N LEU A 147 -3.72 4.63 16.50
CA LEU A 147 -4.63 5.42 15.70
C LEU A 147 -4.66 6.88 16.16
N ASN A 148 -4.72 7.80 15.20
CA ASN A 148 -4.99 9.21 15.43
C ASN A 148 -6.50 9.44 15.59
N GLU A 149 -7.05 9.04 16.75
CA GLU A 149 -8.50 9.12 16.98
C GLU A 149 -9.05 10.54 16.81
N GLY A 150 -8.30 11.57 17.22
CA GLY A 150 -8.70 12.97 17.06
C GLY A 150 -8.86 13.38 15.59
N PHE A 151 -8.03 12.86 14.69
CA PHE A 151 -8.21 13.05 13.24
C PHE A 151 -9.41 12.26 12.72
N LEU A 152 -9.52 10.98 13.06
CA LEU A 152 -10.58 10.09 12.55
C LEU A 152 -11.98 10.53 12.99
N GLN A 153 -12.14 10.89 14.27
CA GLN A 153 -13.41 11.33 14.86
C GLN A 153 -13.77 12.78 14.51
N SER A 154 -12.88 13.50 13.80
CA SER A 154 -13.25 14.80 13.23
C SER A 154 -14.26 14.66 12.08
N TYR A 155 -14.35 13.47 11.48
CA TYR A 155 -15.30 13.14 10.42
C TYR A 155 -16.43 12.26 10.94
N GLU A 156 -17.64 12.48 10.44
CA GLU A 156 -18.80 11.63 10.71
C GLU A 156 -18.77 10.37 9.85
N THR A 157 -18.28 10.50 8.62
CA THR A 157 -18.16 9.40 7.65
C THR A 157 -16.87 9.56 6.84
N ILE A 158 -16.20 8.44 6.62
CA ILE A 158 -15.05 8.32 5.75
C ILE A 158 -15.45 7.40 4.58
N GLU A 159 -15.23 7.87 3.36
CA GLU A 159 -15.53 7.12 2.14
C GLU A 159 -14.24 6.85 1.37
N ILE A 160 -13.94 5.58 1.10
CA ILE A 160 -12.76 5.16 0.34
C ILE A 160 -13.21 4.71 -1.05
N HIS A 161 -12.78 5.40 -2.09
CA HIS A 161 -12.89 4.93 -3.46
C HIS A 161 -11.68 4.05 -3.76
N LEU A 162 -11.87 2.74 -3.67
CA LEU A 162 -10.80 1.76 -3.79
C LEU A 162 -10.55 1.40 -5.26
N GLU A 163 -9.29 1.54 -5.67
CA GLU A 163 -8.74 0.95 -6.90
C GLU A 163 -7.51 0.12 -6.54
N GLY A 164 -7.34 -1.03 -7.19
CA GLY A 164 -6.19 -1.90 -6.94
C GLY A 164 -6.39 -2.81 -5.74
N TYR A 165 -5.30 -3.06 -5.01
CA TYR A 165 -5.23 -4.06 -3.94
C TYR A 165 -4.78 -3.41 -2.65
N LEU A 166 -5.40 -3.81 -1.54
CA LEU A 166 -4.98 -3.44 -0.20
C LEU A 166 -4.15 -4.57 0.40
N SER A 167 -2.97 -4.22 0.89
CA SER A 167 -2.14 -5.08 1.73
C SER A 167 -2.86 -5.50 3.02
N HIS A 168 -2.36 -6.53 3.69
CA HIS A 168 -2.93 -6.98 4.96
C HIS A 168 -2.87 -5.88 6.03
N PHE A 169 -1.80 -5.09 6.07
CA PHE A 169 -1.68 -3.94 6.95
C PHE A 169 -2.75 -2.88 6.68
N GLU A 170 -2.96 -2.49 5.41
CA GLU A 170 -3.98 -1.49 5.04
C GLU A 170 -5.39 -1.97 5.41
N LEU A 171 -5.70 -3.26 5.19
CA LEU A 171 -6.97 -3.86 5.59
C LEU A 171 -7.18 -3.84 7.10
N GLU A 172 -6.17 -4.24 7.88
CA GLU A 172 -6.26 -4.17 9.35
C GLU A 172 -6.36 -2.72 9.84
N LEU A 173 -5.69 -1.77 9.19
CA LEU A 173 -5.84 -0.35 9.49
C LEU A 173 -7.28 0.12 9.23
N ILE A 174 -7.83 -0.14 8.05
CA ILE A 174 -9.23 0.17 7.66
C ILE A 174 -10.21 -0.45 8.67
N LYS A 175 -10.01 -1.71 9.04
CA LYS A 175 -10.82 -2.41 10.04
C LYS A 175 -10.79 -1.71 11.40
N LYS A 176 -9.61 -1.27 11.87
CA LYS A 176 -9.50 -0.52 13.12
C LYS A 176 -10.13 0.87 13.02
N VAL A 177 -10.04 1.53 11.86
CA VAL A 177 -10.71 2.82 11.59
C VAL A 177 -12.23 2.66 11.63
N ALA A 178 -12.78 1.60 11.03
CA ALA A 178 -14.22 1.32 11.01
C ALA A 178 -14.84 1.14 12.40
N GLN A 179 -14.02 0.85 13.42
CA GLN A 179 -14.45 0.79 14.83
C GLN A 179 -14.57 2.17 15.49
N LYS A 180 -14.05 3.23 14.85
CA LYS A 180 -13.97 4.59 15.41
C LYS A 180 -14.90 5.57 14.72
N THR A 181 -15.08 5.41 13.40
CA THR A 181 -15.89 6.28 12.54
C THR A 181 -16.58 5.43 11.48
N GLU A 182 -17.75 5.84 10.99
CA GLU A 182 -18.43 5.17 9.87
C GLU A 182 -17.51 5.15 8.64
N LEU A 183 -17.27 3.96 8.11
CA LEU A 183 -16.35 3.75 7.00
C LEU A 183 -17.05 3.01 5.86
N ILE A 184 -17.14 3.66 4.71
CA ILE A 184 -17.75 3.12 3.50
C ILE A 184 -16.66 2.93 2.45
N ILE A 185 -16.67 1.80 1.76
CA ILE A 185 -15.78 1.54 0.63
C ILE A 185 -16.63 1.45 -0.64
N HIS A 186 -16.21 2.19 -1.65
CA HIS A 186 -16.70 2.08 -3.03
C HIS A 186 -15.69 1.27 -3.82
N TYR A 187 -16.14 0.17 -4.43
CA TYR A 187 -15.27 -0.76 -5.13
C TYR A 187 -15.93 -1.31 -6.39
N THR A 188 -15.14 -1.59 -7.41
CA THR A 188 -15.61 -2.25 -8.62
C THR A 188 -15.07 -3.67 -8.66
N THR A 189 -15.95 -4.66 -8.56
CA THR A 189 -15.58 -6.07 -8.62
C THR A 189 -15.49 -6.56 -10.06
N SER A 190 -14.56 -7.48 -10.31
CA SER A 190 -14.39 -8.14 -11.59
C SER A 190 -13.71 -9.49 -11.42
N LYS A 191 -13.70 -10.30 -12.49
CA LYS A 191 -12.95 -11.56 -12.55
C LYS A 191 -11.43 -11.41 -12.28
N PHE A 192 -10.89 -10.19 -12.39
CA PHE A 192 -9.47 -9.92 -12.22
C PHE A 192 -9.07 -9.58 -10.79
N ASN A 193 -10.04 -9.27 -9.92
CA ASN A 193 -9.78 -8.81 -8.56
C ASN A 193 -10.46 -9.66 -7.47
N VAL A 194 -10.69 -10.94 -7.80
CA VAL A 194 -11.29 -11.94 -6.90
C VAL A 194 -10.52 -12.07 -5.59
N LYS A 195 -9.18 -12.03 -5.62
CA LYS A 195 -8.35 -12.06 -4.40
C LYS A 195 -8.72 -10.96 -3.39
N MET A 196 -9.13 -9.79 -3.87
CA MET A 196 -9.54 -8.71 -2.97
C MET A 196 -10.92 -8.96 -2.40
N GLN A 197 -11.81 -9.57 -3.19
CA GLN A 197 -13.15 -9.99 -2.75
C GLN A 197 -13.03 -11.05 -1.65
N GLU A 198 -12.13 -12.03 -1.82
CA GLU A 198 -11.84 -13.06 -0.80
C GLU A 198 -11.37 -12.42 0.52
N ARG A 199 -10.47 -11.43 0.47
CA ARG A 199 -10.06 -10.71 1.69
C ARG A 199 -11.23 -9.98 2.36
N PHE A 200 -12.14 -9.35 1.62
CA PHE A 200 -13.33 -8.74 2.22
C PHE A 200 -14.32 -9.77 2.78
N GLU A 201 -14.41 -10.94 2.16
CA GLU A 201 -15.22 -12.06 2.64
C GLU A 201 -14.71 -12.57 4.00
N GLU A 202 -13.39 -12.64 4.22
CA GLU A 202 -12.79 -12.95 5.51
C GLU A 202 -13.19 -11.95 6.62
N PHE A 203 -13.52 -10.71 6.27
CA PHE A 203 -14.06 -9.71 7.20
C PHE A 203 -15.58 -9.80 7.43
N GLY A 204 -16.25 -10.70 6.71
CA GLY A 204 -17.68 -10.95 6.76
C GLY A 204 -18.49 -10.19 5.71
N ILE A 205 -17.86 -9.69 4.65
CA ILE A 205 -18.51 -8.90 3.61
C ILE A 205 -18.40 -9.63 2.26
N ILE A 206 -19.49 -10.27 1.85
CA ILE A 206 -19.55 -10.97 0.57
C ILE A 206 -19.92 -9.97 -0.53
N LEU A 207 -19.02 -9.78 -1.48
CA LEU A 207 -19.23 -8.85 -2.60
C LEU A 207 -19.64 -9.62 -3.87
N PRO A 208 -20.73 -9.22 -4.56
CA PRO A 208 -21.05 -9.80 -5.86
C PRO A 208 -19.96 -9.45 -6.88
N ASN A 209 -19.66 -10.38 -7.79
CA ASN A 209 -18.69 -10.13 -8.85
C ASN A 209 -19.33 -9.32 -10.01
N HIS A 210 -18.51 -8.59 -10.77
CA HIS A 210 -18.92 -7.76 -11.91
C HIS A 210 -19.93 -6.66 -11.57
N THR A 211 -19.68 -5.96 -10.46
CA THR A 211 -20.58 -4.90 -9.96
C THR A 211 -19.79 -3.71 -9.43
N HIS A 212 -20.41 -2.53 -9.52
CA HIS A 212 -20.04 -1.37 -8.72
C HIS A 212 -20.76 -1.48 -7.39
N VAL A 213 -20.00 -1.64 -6.30
CA VAL A 213 -20.53 -1.87 -4.96
C VAL A 213 -20.08 -0.78 -4.01
N SER A 214 -21.01 -0.38 -3.13
CA SER A 214 -20.67 0.40 -1.94
C SER A 214 -21.05 -0.41 -0.71
N PHE A 215 -20.14 -0.56 0.25
CA PHE A 215 -20.36 -1.36 1.44
C PHE A 215 -19.79 -0.67 2.68
N SER A 216 -20.46 -0.86 3.82
CA SER A 216 -19.97 -0.34 5.10
C SER A 216 -19.05 -1.37 5.74
N MET A 217 -17.83 -0.94 6.07
CA MET A 217 -16.89 -1.70 6.90
C MET A 217 -17.32 -1.72 8.37
N THR A 218 -18.08 -0.71 8.80
CA THR A 218 -18.58 -0.57 10.18
C THR A 218 -19.74 -1.53 10.43
N ASP A 219 -20.75 -1.51 9.56
CA ASP A 219 -21.94 -2.38 9.65
C ASP A 219 -21.75 -3.75 9.00
N LYS A 220 -20.66 -3.94 8.25
CA LYS A 220 -20.36 -5.17 7.49
C LYS A 220 -21.48 -5.58 6.55
N LYS A 221 -21.99 -4.63 5.77
CA LYS A 221 -23.10 -4.86 4.84
C LYS A 221 -22.91 -4.11 3.54
N VAL A 222 -23.40 -4.70 2.46
CA VAL A 222 -23.51 -4.03 1.15
C VAL A 222 -24.64 -3.00 1.24
N LEU A 223 -24.34 -1.77 0.84
CA LEU A 223 -25.28 -0.64 0.84
C LEU A 223 -25.92 -0.49 -0.55
N THR A 224 -25.11 -0.53 -1.59
CA THR A 224 -25.54 -0.46 -2.99
C THR A 224 -24.73 -1.44 -3.84
N SER A 225 -25.38 -1.95 -4.89
CA SER A 225 -24.77 -2.84 -5.86
C SER A 225 -25.43 -2.61 -7.21
N GLU A 226 -24.64 -2.19 -8.19
CA GLU A 226 -25.06 -1.96 -9.56
C GLU A 226 -24.23 -2.83 -10.50
N THR A 227 -24.84 -3.41 -11.53
CA THR A 227 -24.10 -4.22 -12.50
C THR A 227 -23.06 -3.36 -13.22
N ASN A 228 -21.84 -3.88 -13.35
CA ASN A 228 -20.82 -3.22 -14.14
C ASN A 228 -20.97 -3.61 -15.62
N ASP A 229 -21.82 -2.89 -16.35
CA ASP A 229 -22.06 -3.14 -17.78
C ASP A 229 -20.95 -2.58 -18.70
N ALA A 230 -19.80 -2.18 -18.14
CA ALA A 230 -18.70 -1.67 -18.94
C ALA A 230 -18.07 -2.79 -19.79
N ASP A 231 -18.26 -2.69 -21.10
CA ASP A 231 -17.57 -3.54 -22.07
C ASP A 231 -16.37 -2.80 -22.66
N ILE A 232 -15.21 -3.46 -22.69
CA ILE A 232 -13.99 -2.93 -23.29
C ILE A 232 -13.80 -3.62 -24.63
N ASN A 233 -14.19 -2.92 -25.70
CA ASN A 233 -13.88 -3.34 -27.06
C ASN A 233 -12.44 -2.96 -27.42
N ALA A 234 -11.48 -3.71 -26.88
CA ALA A 234 -10.05 -3.53 -27.17
C ALA A 234 -9.61 -4.43 -28.33
N LYS A 235 -8.88 -3.85 -29.28
CA LYS A 235 -8.12 -4.60 -30.29
C LYS A 235 -6.69 -4.78 -29.81
N LEU A 236 -6.24 -6.03 -29.71
CA LEU A 236 -4.86 -6.35 -29.36
C LEU A 236 -4.03 -6.45 -30.63
N PHE A 237 -2.91 -5.72 -30.68
CA PHE A 237 -1.93 -5.78 -31.74
C PHE A 237 -0.60 -6.29 -31.18
N CYS A 238 0.05 -7.20 -31.91
CA CYS A 238 1.37 -7.71 -31.57
C CYS A 238 2.39 -7.20 -32.60
N VAL A 239 3.59 -6.88 -32.14
CA VAL A 239 4.73 -6.50 -32.98
C VAL A 239 5.96 -7.24 -32.50
N GLU A 240 6.91 -7.51 -33.40
CA GLU A 240 8.13 -8.25 -33.03
C GLU A 240 9.10 -7.33 -32.29
N GLU A 241 9.24 -6.10 -32.78
CA GLU A 241 10.18 -5.14 -32.22
C GLU A 241 9.48 -3.96 -31.54
N ARG A 242 10.04 -3.47 -30.42
CA ARG A 242 9.42 -2.38 -29.65
C ARG A 242 9.22 -1.10 -30.47
N GLN A 243 10.12 -0.82 -31.41
CA GLN A 243 10.03 0.34 -32.31
C GLN A 243 8.83 0.28 -33.26
N GLU A 244 8.34 -0.92 -33.60
CA GLU A 244 7.20 -1.12 -34.49
C GLU A 244 5.88 -0.73 -33.79
N GLN A 245 5.85 -0.68 -32.46
CA GLN A 245 4.71 -0.15 -31.70
C GLN A 245 4.37 1.28 -32.12
N ILE A 246 5.38 2.07 -32.53
CA ILE A 246 5.19 3.45 -33.00
C ILE A 246 4.36 3.45 -34.31
N ALA A 247 4.72 2.59 -35.26
CA ALA A 247 4.00 2.48 -36.53
C ALA A 247 2.55 1.97 -36.32
N VAL A 248 2.36 1.00 -35.43
CA VAL A 248 1.02 0.53 -35.05
C VAL A 248 0.19 1.65 -34.41
N ALA A 249 0.78 2.43 -33.50
CA ALA A 249 0.09 3.56 -32.88
C ALA A 249 -0.36 4.60 -33.92
N PHE A 250 0.46 4.90 -34.93
CA PHE A 250 0.08 5.85 -35.98
C PHE A 250 -0.92 5.31 -37.01
N THR A 251 -1.13 3.99 -37.09
CA THR A 251 -2.03 3.38 -38.08
C THR A 251 -3.37 2.93 -37.50
N GLN A 252 -3.44 2.71 -36.17
CA GLN A 252 -4.63 2.16 -35.51
C GLN A 252 -5.29 3.12 -34.50
N ILE A 253 -4.67 4.27 -34.19
CA ILE A 253 -5.27 5.40 -33.47
C ILE A 253 -5.88 6.36 -34.48
#